data_AF-A0AAD0PW29-F1
#
_entry.id   AF-A0AAD0PW29-F1
#
_cell.length_a   1.000
_cell.length_b   1.000
_cell.length_c   1.000
_cell.angle_alpha   90.00
_cell.angle_beta   90.00
_cell.angle_gamma   90.00
#
_symmetry.space_group_name_H-M   'P 1'
#
loop_
_entity.id
_entity.type
_entity.pdbx_description
1 polymer ?
#
loop_
_entity_poly.entity_id
_entity_poly.type
_entity_poly.pdbx_seq_one_letter_code
_entity_poly.pdbx_strand_id
1 'polypeptide(L)'
;MAHSAEHNKLMSDFQLIEPAWLEAKALITPPPADQAFESIQGLTPENFEHLRKVSEQAQALILCYQYLRGSLEGITGDLWANQLTFPMVASIALLCETPLLGEVIECLHGELSTDDLRIIRREYREEVFYPLFLENQGLVHPVPAMWIKTSGAKAYRFLYSATSDQVSFRLCEMVKAGEIEAEDVLPVVQALVKNGSEFANESFHLDQFVEATKLYLNEVPREPFIALRKQMFGTDQVSNGECSYRLHRAIKSIYEPGRKLKPHNGSLADFANIIRENTYYCDRLLAQDLVWALRNQLDDNNSVHDAPFSGGVDSAELLSTFIRNLQLSDFDISVVIQMTMNNMSMGGAHDQAMADVSASAVEVVAKLSAHASSLTDRLSGRIDLSIPYGLWRSMSSETFEKSLGGDAGKMVMYHATHARKYLQGIKDKRLLDDAFGVDLGL
;
A
#
# COMPACT_ATOMS: atom_id res chain seq x y z
N MET A 1 20.48 -49.76 5.28
CA MET A 1 20.18 -49.32 6.66
C MET A 1 18.75 -48.75 6.72
N ALA A 2 17.72 -49.52 6.35
CA ALA A 2 16.35 -49.00 6.19
C ALA A 2 15.49 -49.07 7.48
N HIS A 3 16.07 -49.39 8.63
CA HIS A 3 15.32 -49.70 9.86
C HIS A 3 16.01 -49.18 11.15
N SER A 4 16.75 -48.06 11.09
CA SER A 4 17.22 -47.43 12.34
C SER A 4 16.05 -46.75 13.06
N ALA A 5 16.11 -46.68 14.39
CA ALA A 5 15.11 -45.96 15.19
C ALA A 5 14.99 -44.48 14.77
N GLU A 6 16.10 -43.89 14.34
CA GLU A 6 16.18 -42.52 13.81
C GLU A 6 15.39 -42.37 12.51
N HIS A 7 15.51 -43.32 11.57
CA HIS A 7 14.73 -43.29 10.32
C HIS A 7 13.23 -43.43 10.58
N ASN A 8 12.83 -44.35 11.47
CA ASN A 8 11.42 -44.53 11.82
C ASN A 8 10.84 -43.28 12.50
N LYS A 9 11.61 -42.63 13.39
CA LYS A 9 11.22 -41.36 13.99
C LYS A 9 11.06 -40.27 12.93
N LEU A 10 12.02 -40.15 12.02
CA LEU A 10 11.98 -39.16 10.94
C LEU A 10 10.74 -39.34 10.06
N MET A 11 10.39 -40.58 9.69
CA MET A 11 9.16 -40.86 8.92
C MET A 11 7.90 -40.49 9.70
N SER A 12 7.88 -40.75 11.02
CA SER A 12 6.79 -40.30 11.90
C SER A 12 6.71 -38.77 11.96
N ASP A 13 7.84 -38.07 11.98
CA ASP A 13 7.85 -36.60 12.01
C ASP A 13 7.37 -36.02 10.67
N PHE A 14 7.70 -36.65 9.54
CA PHE A 14 7.13 -36.30 8.23
C PHE A 14 5.60 -36.46 8.18
N GLN A 15 5.04 -37.47 8.86
CA GLN A 15 3.59 -37.68 8.94
C GLN A 15 2.84 -36.54 9.65
N LEU A 16 3.54 -35.76 10.48
CA LEU A 16 2.94 -34.66 11.24
C LEU A 16 2.87 -33.35 10.44
N ILE A 17 3.58 -33.25 9.30
CA ILE A 17 3.64 -32.00 8.53
C ILE A 17 2.29 -31.63 7.91
N GLU A 18 1.62 -32.57 7.25
CA GLU A 18 0.35 -32.27 6.58
C GLU A 18 -0.77 -31.89 7.58
N PRO A 19 -0.97 -32.60 8.71
CA PRO A 19 -1.89 -32.14 9.76
C PRO A 19 -1.53 -30.75 10.31
N ALA A 20 -0.26 -30.49 10.59
CA ALA A 20 0.19 -29.19 11.10
C ALA A 20 -0.04 -28.07 10.07
N TRP A 21 0.14 -28.36 8.78
CA TRP A 21 -0.18 -27.44 7.68
C TRP A 21 -1.68 -27.12 7.64
N LEU A 22 -2.56 -28.11 7.74
CA LEU A 22 -4.01 -27.90 7.74
C LEU A 22 -4.44 -27.05 8.94
N GLU A 23 -3.87 -27.29 10.12
CA GLU A 23 -4.09 -26.48 11.32
C GLU A 23 -3.61 -25.03 11.13
N ALA A 24 -2.37 -24.84 10.64
CA ALA A 24 -1.82 -23.51 10.40
C ALA A 24 -2.63 -22.73 9.36
N LYS A 25 -3.02 -23.39 8.26
CA LYS A 25 -3.87 -22.81 7.21
C LYS A 25 -5.22 -22.37 7.76
N ALA A 26 -5.83 -23.15 8.65
CA ALA A 26 -7.13 -22.81 9.25
C ALA A 26 -7.09 -21.56 10.16
N LEU A 27 -5.89 -21.17 10.63
CA LEU A 27 -5.69 -19.95 11.43
C LEU A 27 -5.48 -18.70 10.58
N ILE A 28 -5.27 -18.84 9.27
CA ILE A 28 -5.04 -17.70 8.38
C ILE A 28 -6.34 -16.94 8.20
N THR A 29 -6.31 -15.67 8.54
CA THR A 29 -7.45 -14.76 8.36
C THR A 29 -7.14 -13.73 7.29
N PRO A 30 -8.06 -13.46 6.36
CA PRO A 30 -7.86 -12.41 5.38
C PRO A 30 -7.72 -11.07 6.11
N PRO A 31 -6.82 -10.18 5.65
CA PRO A 31 -6.63 -8.89 6.30
C PRO A 31 -7.93 -8.07 6.23
N PRO A 32 -8.28 -7.33 7.29
CA PRO A 32 -9.44 -6.42 7.26
C PRO A 32 -9.25 -5.37 6.16
N ALA A 33 -10.26 -5.17 5.31
CA ALA A 33 -10.18 -4.25 4.18
C ALA A 33 -9.83 -2.80 4.56
N ASP A 34 -10.10 -2.42 5.82
CA ASP A 34 -9.92 -1.07 6.34
C ASP A 34 -8.69 -0.89 7.24
N GLN A 35 -7.88 -1.93 7.46
CA GLN A 35 -6.74 -1.85 8.38
C GLN A 35 -5.39 -1.96 7.68
N ALA A 36 -4.52 -1.06 8.11
CA ALA A 36 -3.14 -0.98 7.70
C ALA A 36 -2.26 -1.78 8.67
N PHE A 37 -1.58 -2.83 8.21
CA PHE A 37 -0.62 -3.66 8.94
C PHE A 37 0.75 -3.79 8.22
N GLU A 38 1.81 -4.05 8.98
CA GLU A 38 3.12 -4.42 8.42
C GLU A 38 3.04 -5.82 7.80
N SER A 39 3.53 -6.01 6.58
CA SER A 39 3.44 -7.32 5.92
C SER A 39 4.79 -8.00 5.76
N ILE A 40 4.82 -9.32 5.98
CA ILE A 40 5.97 -10.20 5.70
C ILE A 40 5.52 -11.16 4.61
N GLN A 41 6.23 -11.17 3.47
CA GLN A 41 5.80 -11.84 2.24
C GLN A 41 4.35 -11.51 1.83
N GLY A 42 3.84 -10.33 2.21
CA GLY A 42 2.46 -9.92 1.91
C GLY A 42 1.38 -10.46 2.84
N LEU A 43 1.75 -11.14 3.92
CA LEU A 43 0.85 -11.58 5.00
C LEU A 43 1.00 -10.72 6.25
N THR A 44 0.01 -10.73 7.14
CA THR A 44 0.17 -10.18 8.50
C THR A 44 1.29 -10.93 9.24
N PRO A 45 1.97 -10.33 10.23
CA PRO A 45 3.06 -11.00 10.93
C PRO A 45 2.58 -12.26 11.67
N GLU A 46 1.34 -12.24 12.18
CA GLU A 46 0.69 -13.39 12.83
C GLU A 46 0.42 -14.53 11.84
N ASN A 47 -0.23 -14.23 10.69
CA ASN A 47 -0.46 -15.22 9.65
C ASN A 47 0.87 -15.80 9.13
N PHE A 48 1.87 -14.95 8.92
CA PHE A 48 3.19 -15.37 8.49
C PHE A 48 3.83 -16.32 9.49
N GLU A 49 3.78 -16.02 10.80
CA GLU A 49 4.39 -16.84 11.84
C GLU A 49 3.78 -18.24 11.94
N HIS A 50 2.46 -18.38 11.74
CA HIS A 50 1.79 -19.68 11.69
C HIS A 50 2.34 -20.55 10.56
N LEU A 51 2.46 -20.00 9.35
CA LEU A 51 2.95 -20.72 8.18
C LEU A 51 4.46 -20.99 8.28
N ARG A 52 5.23 -20.00 8.75
CA ARG A 52 6.69 -20.07 8.89
C ARG A 52 7.13 -21.26 9.72
N LYS A 53 6.46 -21.52 10.86
CA LYS A 53 6.79 -22.66 11.74
C LYS A 53 6.68 -24.01 11.03
N VAL A 54 5.60 -24.22 10.27
CA VAL A 54 5.38 -25.49 9.57
C VAL A 54 6.35 -25.63 8.39
N SER A 55 6.59 -24.56 7.62
CA SER A 55 7.61 -24.55 6.57
C SER A 55 9.00 -24.83 7.12
N GLU A 56 9.40 -24.20 8.23
CA GLU A 56 10.70 -24.40 8.88
C GLU A 56 10.87 -25.85 9.35
N GLN A 57 9.83 -26.45 9.93
CA GLN A 57 9.84 -27.86 10.30
C GLN A 57 9.99 -28.77 9.07
N ALA A 58 9.22 -28.53 8.00
CA ALA A 58 9.31 -29.31 6.78
C ALA A 58 10.70 -29.21 6.12
N GLN A 59 11.28 -28.00 6.09
CA GLN A 59 12.63 -27.74 5.60
C GLN A 59 13.68 -28.53 6.41
N ALA A 60 13.62 -28.46 7.73
CA ALA A 60 14.55 -29.18 8.61
C ALA A 60 14.45 -30.71 8.42
N LEU A 61 13.25 -31.26 8.20
CA LEU A 61 13.06 -32.70 7.97
C LEU A 61 13.66 -33.16 6.64
N ILE A 62 13.53 -32.36 5.57
CA ILE A 62 14.14 -32.66 4.26
C ILE A 62 15.66 -32.72 4.39
N LEU A 63 16.27 -31.71 5.01
CA LEU A 63 17.72 -31.67 5.23
C LEU A 63 18.19 -32.80 6.16
N CYS A 64 17.43 -33.13 7.22
CA CYS A 64 17.72 -34.28 8.08
C CYS A 64 17.68 -35.60 7.32
N TYR A 65 16.71 -35.80 6.42
CA TYR A 65 16.63 -37.00 5.59
C TYR A 65 17.86 -37.11 4.70
N GLN A 66 18.18 -36.04 3.98
CA GLN A 66 19.36 -35.96 3.12
C GLN A 66 20.64 -36.31 3.90
N TYR A 67 20.82 -35.72 5.09
CA TYR A 67 21.97 -36.01 5.95
C TYR A 67 22.03 -37.48 6.37
N LEU A 68 20.91 -38.07 6.78
CA LEU A 68 20.86 -39.46 7.26
C LEU A 68 21.03 -40.50 6.16
N ARG A 69 20.58 -40.21 4.93
CA ARG A 69 20.55 -41.16 3.81
C ARG A 69 21.63 -40.88 2.76
N GLY A 70 22.23 -39.70 2.80
CA GLY A 70 23.20 -39.20 1.81
C GLY A 70 22.58 -38.79 0.48
N SER A 71 21.26 -38.89 0.34
CA SER A 71 20.49 -38.56 -0.86
C SER A 71 18.99 -38.51 -0.54
N LEU A 72 18.22 -37.70 -1.27
CA LEU A 72 16.75 -37.71 -1.32
C LEU A 72 16.21 -38.86 -2.19
N GLU A 73 17.05 -39.60 -2.91
CA GLU A 73 16.62 -40.72 -3.73
C GLU A 73 15.92 -41.80 -2.88
N GLY A 74 14.67 -42.11 -3.23
CA GLY A 74 13.85 -43.10 -2.53
C GLY A 74 12.95 -42.53 -1.42
N ILE A 75 13.03 -41.23 -1.11
CA ILE A 75 12.16 -40.59 -0.10
C ILE A 75 10.67 -40.78 -0.39
N THR A 76 10.28 -40.71 -1.66
CA THR A 76 8.89 -40.96 -2.09
C THR A 76 8.45 -42.39 -1.78
N GLY A 77 9.32 -43.38 -1.94
CA GLY A 77 9.03 -44.77 -1.60
C GLY A 77 8.87 -44.98 -0.09
N ASP A 78 9.76 -44.38 0.69
CA ASP A 78 9.74 -44.44 2.16
C ASP A 78 8.48 -43.75 2.74
N LEU A 79 8.02 -42.66 2.11
CA LEU A 79 6.81 -41.92 2.53
C LEU A 79 5.51 -42.53 1.99
N TRP A 80 5.50 -43.15 0.81
CA TRP A 80 4.31 -43.80 0.27
C TRP A 80 3.90 -45.02 1.11
N ALA A 81 4.86 -45.75 1.69
CA ALA A 81 4.58 -46.78 2.69
C ALA A 81 3.76 -46.26 3.90
N ASN A 82 3.74 -44.95 4.09
CA ASN A 82 3.13 -44.21 5.19
C ASN A 82 1.96 -43.30 4.77
N GLN A 83 1.45 -43.45 3.54
CA GLN A 83 0.32 -42.68 2.97
C GLN A 83 0.56 -41.15 2.79
N LEU A 84 1.81 -40.68 2.76
CA LEU A 84 2.13 -39.29 2.41
C LEU A 84 2.82 -39.15 1.07
N THR A 85 2.61 -38.00 0.42
CA THR A 85 3.32 -37.64 -0.80
C THR A 85 4.46 -36.68 -0.43
N PHE A 86 5.70 -37.10 -0.70
CA PHE A 86 6.86 -36.23 -0.60
C PHE A 86 6.66 -34.86 -1.30
N PRO A 87 5.99 -34.79 -2.49
CA PRO A 87 5.66 -33.52 -3.12
C PRO A 87 4.93 -32.51 -2.24
N MET A 88 3.97 -32.93 -1.42
CA MET A 88 3.24 -32.03 -0.53
C MET A 88 4.17 -31.43 0.54
N VAL A 89 4.99 -32.26 1.18
CA VAL A 89 5.96 -31.79 2.19
C VAL A 89 6.98 -30.83 1.58
N ALA A 90 7.54 -31.17 0.41
CA ALA A 90 8.46 -30.29 -0.29
C ALA A 90 7.78 -28.95 -0.65
N SER A 91 6.51 -28.99 -1.06
CA SER A 91 5.74 -27.78 -1.38
C SER A 91 5.51 -26.88 -0.15
N ILE A 92 5.18 -27.47 1.01
CA ILE A 92 5.06 -26.74 2.28
C ILE A 92 6.40 -26.15 2.71
N ALA A 93 7.50 -26.88 2.51
CA ALA A 93 8.86 -26.39 2.78
C ALA A 93 9.25 -25.19 1.91
N LEU A 94 8.68 -25.04 0.71
CA LEU A 94 8.96 -23.94 -0.22
C LEU A 94 8.09 -22.69 0.02
N LEU A 95 7.16 -22.71 0.98
CA LEU A 95 6.16 -21.66 1.16
C LEU A 95 6.71 -20.39 1.84
N CYS A 96 7.40 -20.53 2.97
CA CYS A 96 7.88 -19.41 3.76
C CYS A 96 9.40 -19.25 3.70
N GLU A 97 9.83 -18.01 3.76
CA GLU A 97 11.22 -17.62 3.86
C GLU A 97 11.75 -17.91 5.27
N THR A 98 12.85 -18.65 5.32
CA THR A 98 13.59 -19.00 6.53
C THR A 98 15.09 -19.04 6.19
N PRO A 99 15.97 -19.10 7.20
CA PRO A 99 17.41 -19.30 6.97
C PRO A 99 17.74 -20.60 6.21
N LEU A 100 16.89 -21.64 6.27
CA LEU A 100 17.13 -22.95 5.67
C LEU A 100 16.63 -23.06 4.21
N LEU A 101 15.82 -22.11 3.75
CA LEU A 101 15.13 -22.24 2.46
C LEU A 101 16.09 -22.39 1.28
N GLY A 102 17.20 -21.64 1.26
CA GLY A 102 18.20 -21.74 0.20
C GLY A 102 18.81 -23.13 0.09
N GLU A 103 19.17 -23.74 1.22
CA GLU A 103 19.73 -25.10 1.30
C GLU A 103 18.71 -26.15 0.84
N VAL A 104 17.44 -25.99 1.21
CA VAL A 104 16.37 -26.90 0.77
C VAL A 104 16.15 -26.82 -0.73
N ILE A 105 16.11 -25.61 -1.31
CA ILE A 105 15.97 -25.46 -2.77
C ILE A 105 17.15 -26.12 -3.49
N GLU A 106 18.36 -25.92 -3.00
CA GLU A 106 19.57 -26.52 -3.57
C GLU A 106 19.55 -28.04 -3.46
N CYS A 107 19.17 -28.58 -2.31
CA CYS A 107 19.01 -30.02 -2.08
C CYS A 107 17.98 -30.62 -3.03
N LEU A 108 16.77 -30.04 -3.12
CA LEU A 108 15.72 -30.51 -4.02
C LEU A 108 16.20 -30.47 -5.48
N HIS A 109 16.71 -29.34 -5.94
CA HIS A 109 17.13 -29.16 -7.33
C HIS A 109 18.36 -30.00 -7.71
N GLY A 110 19.27 -30.25 -6.76
CA GLY A 110 20.50 -31.02 -6.98
C GLY A 110 20.29 -32.53 -6.97
N GLU A 111 19.32 -33.03 -6.20
CA GLU A 111 19.17 -34.46 -5.95
C GLU A 111 17.95 -35.11 -6.63
N LEU A 112 16.95 -34.32 -7.03
CA LEU A 112 15.74 -34.84 -7.67
C LEU A 112 15.80 -34.75 -9.19
N SER A 113 15.04 -35.63 -9.85
CA SER A 113 14.89 -35.57 -11.30
C SER A 113 14.06 -34.34 -11.72
N THR A 114 14.24 -33.89 -12.96
CA THR A 114 13.44 -32.79 -13.52
C THR A 114 11.93 -33.05 -13.45
N ASP A 115 11.50 -34.31 -13.60
CA ASP A 115 10.09 -34.66 -13.55
C ASP A 115 9.54 -34.63 -12.12
N ASP A 116 10.31 -35.08 -11.12
CA ASP A 116 9.94 -34.92 -9.70
C ASP A 116 9.83 -33.45 -9.31
N LEU A 117 10.78 -32.63 -9.76
CA LEU A 117 10.75 -31.18 -9.52
C LEU A 117 9.55 -30.50 -10.19
N ARG A 118 9.11 -30.98 -11.37
CA ARG A 118 7.87 -30.49 -12.00
C ARG A 118 6.63 -30.85 -11.20
N ILE A 119 6.59 -32.04 -10.59
CA ILE A 119 5.50 -32.45 -9.72
C ILE A 119 5.46 -31.56 -8.47
N ILE A 120 6.61 -31.35 -7.81
CA ILE A 120 6.72 -30.46 -6.65
C ILE A 120 6.29 -29.03 -7.01
N ARG A 121 6.76 -28.49 -8.14
CA ARG A 121 6.38 -27.16 -8.60
C ARG A 121 4.87 -27.04 -8.82
N ARG A 122 4.25 -28.04 -9.46
CA ARG A 122 2.81 -28.07 -9.69
C ARG A 122 2.05 -28.11 -8.37
N GLU A 123 2.43 -29.02 -7.47
CA GLU A 123 1.84 -29.18 -6.14
C GLU A 123 1.95 -27.88 -5.32
N TYR A 124 3.14 -27.27 -5.29
CA TYR A 124 3.38 -25.98 -4.66
C TYR A 124 2.44 -24.91 -5.18
N ARG A 125 2.28 -24.82 -6.50
CA ARG A 125 1.41 -23.82 -7.11
C ARG A 125 -0.07 -24.09 -6.81
N GLU A 126 -0.55 -25.31 -7.09
CA GLU A 126 -1.98 -25.63 -7.14
C GLU A 126 -2.57 -25.91 -5.76
N GLU A 127 -1.83 -26.59 -4.87
CA GLU A 127 -2.36 -27.09 -3.59
C GLU A 127 -1.94 -26.22 -2.40
N VAL A 128 -0.77 -25.58 -2.46
CA VAL A 128 -0.21 -24.82 -1.32
C VAL A 128 -0.33 -23.31 -1.52
N PHE A 129 0.27 -22.75 -2.57
CA PHE A 129 0.42 -21.31 -2.76
C PHE A 129 -0.87 -20.64 -3.27
N TYR A 130 -1.44 -21.12 -4.38
CA TYR A 130 -2.57 -20.43 -5.01
C TYR A 130 -3.84 -20.37 -4.13
N PRO A 131 -4.20 -21.43 -3.38
CA PRO A 131 -5.32 -21.34 -2.44
C PRO A 131 -5.13 -20.24 -1.38
N LEU A 132 -3.93 -20.13 -0.80
CA LEU A 132 -3.61 -19.06 0.16
C LEU A 132 -3.59 -17.68 -0.50
N PHE A 133 -3.05 -17.58 -1.72
CA PHE A 133 -2.99 -16.34 -2.48
C PHE A 133 -4.37 -15.79 -2.83
N LEU A 134 -5.35 -16.65 -3.15
CA LEU A 134 -6.72 -16.22 -3.42
C LEU A 134 -7.39 -15.58 -2.19
N GLU A 135 -7.09 -16.11 -1.00
CA GLU A 135 -7.58 -15.58 0.28
C GLU A 135 -6.74 -14.38 0.77
N ASN A 136 -5.49 -14.27 0.31
CA ASN A 136 -4.53 -13.24 0.70
C ASN A 136 -3.81 -12.70 -0.54
N GLN A 137 -4.47 -11.81 -1.30
CA GLN A 137 -3.96 -11.29 -2.58
C GLN A 137 -2.61 -10.55 -2.50
N GLY A 138 -2.11 -10.27 -1.30
CA GLY A 138 -0.78 -9.73 -1.07
C GLY A 138 0.34 -10.77 -1.07
N LEU A 139 0.04 -12.06 -0.88
CA LEU A 139 1.02 -13.12 -0.70
C LEU A 139 1.97 -13.21 -1.90
N VAL A 140 3.27 -13.21 -1.64
CA VAL A 140 4.32 -13.38 -2.65
C VAL A 140 5.23 -14.56 -2.34
N HIS A 141 5.84 -15.13 -3.38
CA HIS A 141 6.85 -16.16 -3.23
C HIS A 141 8.02 -15.67 -2.35
N PRO A 142 8.65 -16.55 -1.55
CA PRO A 142 9.85 -16.19 -0.80
C PRO A 142 11.00 -15.86 -1.76
N VAL A 143 11.95 -15.04 -1.32
CA VAL A 143 13.12 -14.63 -2.14
C VAL A 143 14.38 -14.74 -1.29
N PRO A 144 15.01 -15.93 -1.16
CA PRO A 144 16.25 -16.12 -0.40
C PRO A 144 17.44 -15.42 -1.08
N ALA A 145 17.48 -14.10 -0.97
CA ALA A 145 18.22 -13.20 -1.87
C ALA A 145 19.73 -13.45 -1.83
N MET A 146 20.31 -13.66 -0.64
CA MET A 146 21.75 -13.91 -0.50
C MET A 146 22.19 -15.21 -1.16
N TRP A 147 21.38 -16.26 -1.09
CA TRP A 147 21.65 -17.53 -1.78
C TRP A 147 21.45 -17.41 -3.30
N ILE A 148 20.43 -16.66 -3.75
CA ILE A 148 20.24 -16.36 -5.18
C ILE A 148 21.45 -15.62 -5.75
N LYS A 149 21.98 -14.64 -5.01
CA LYS A 149 23.15 -13.83 -5.40
C LYS A 149 24.38 -14.69 -5.68
N THR A 150 24.62 -15.74 -4.88
CA THR A 150 25.84 -16.55 -4.97
C THR A 150 25.75 -17.66 -6.01
N SER A 151 24.64 -18.40 -6.05
CA SER A 151 24.53 -19.62 -6.87
C SER A 151 23.11 -20.08 -7.15
N GLY A 152 22.13 -19.65 -6.35
CA GLY A 152 20.80 -20.23 -6.32
C GLY A 152 19.84 -19.82 -7.43
N ALA A 153 20.20 -18.85 -8.27
CA ALA A 153 19.27 -18.25 -9.23
C ALA A 153 18.61 -19.25 -10.19
N LYS A 154 19.36 -20.26 -10.69
CA LYS A 154 18.80 -21.28 -11.59
C LYS A 154 17.74 -22.14 -10.89
N ALA A 155 18.06 -22.65 -9.70
CA ALA A 155 17.15 -23.51 -8.95
C ALA A 155 15.91 -22.73 -8.47
N TYR A 156 16.09 -21.47 -8.04
CA TYR A 156 14.99 -20.57 -7.72
C TYR A 156 14.01 -20.40 -8.89
N ARG A 157 14.55 -20.05 -10.07
CA ARG A 157 13.76 -19.83 -11.30
C ARG A 157 13.06 -21.09 -11.80
N PHE A 158 13.56 -22.28 -11.44
CA PHE A 158 12.88 -23.52 -11.75
C PHE A 158 11.62 -23.71 -10.90
N LEU A 159 11.70 -23.47 -9.60
CA LEU A 159 10.62 -23.77 -8.65
C LEU A 159 9.57 -22.65 -8.57
N TYR A 160 9.97 -21.39 -8.68
CA TYR A 160 9.08 -20.24 -8.47
C TYR A 160 8.75 -19.53 -9.78
N SER A 161 7.45 -19.31 -10.03
CA SER A 161 6.94 -18.45 -11.10
C SER A 161 6.96 -16.98 -10.66
N ALA A 162 8.15 -16.44 -10.40
CA ALA A 162 8.28 -15.09 -9.86
C ALA A 162 8.21 -14.03 -10.97
N THR A 163 7.32 -13.05 -10.81
CA THR A 163 7.24 -11.87 -11.69
C THR A 163 8.16 -10.74 -11.19
N SER A 164 8.53 -9.83 -12.08
CA SER A 164 9.34 -8.64 -11.75
C SER A 164 8.74 -7.84 -10.59
N ASP A 165 7.42 -7.68 -10.56
CA ASP A 165 6.70 -6.90 -9.54
C ASP A 165 6.75 -7.56 -8.16
N GLN A 166 6.53 -8.89 -8.10
CA GLN A 166 6.57 -9.64 -6.83
C GLN A 166 7.96 -9.64 -6.22
N VAL A 167 9.00 -9.84 -7.05
CA VAL A 167 10.40 -9.80 -6.59
C VAL A 167 10.78 -8.39 -6.18
N SER A 168 10.34 -7.37 -6.92
CA SER A 168 10.53 -5.95 -6.56
C SER A 168 9.97 -5.65 -5.18
N PHE A 169 8.71 -6.00 -4.94
CA PHE A 169 8.09 -5.81 -3.63
C PHE A 169 8.87 -6.53 -2.52
N ARG A 170 9.19 -7.82 -2.71
CA ARG A 170 9.89 -8.59 -1.67
C ARG A 170 11.28 -8.04 -1.38
N LEU A 171 12.09 -7.74 -2.41
CA LEU A 171 13.43 -7.18 -2.21
C LEU A 171 13.39 -5.81 -1.53
N CYS A 172 12.38 -4.98 -1.82
CA CYS A 172 12.19 -3.75 -1.06
C CYS A 172 11.90 -4.04 0.42
N GLU A 173 10.97 -4.94 0.74
CA GLU A 173 10.70 -5.27 2.15
C GLU A 173 11.92 -5.90 2.86
N MET A 174 12.76 -6.67 2.15
CA MET A 174 14.03 -7.17 2.70
C MET A 174 15.02 -6.05 3.00
N VAL A 175 15.16 -5.06 2.11
CA VAL A 175 16.00 -3.86 2.37
C VAL A 175 15.48 -3.10 3.58
N LYS A 176 14.16 -2.92 3.68
CA LYS A 176 13.52 -2.26 4.82
C LYS A 176 13.78 -2.98 6.15
N ALA A 177 13.76 -4.31 6.13
CA ALA A 177 14.05 -5.16 7.28
C ALA A 177 15.55 -5.26 7.61
N GLY A 178 16.43 -4.75 6.74
CA GLY A 178 17.88 -4.92 6.88
C GLY A 178 18.38 -6.34 6.60
N GLU A 179 17.58 -7.15 5.91
CA GLU A 179 17.94 -8.53 5.51
C GLU A 179 18.89 -8.55 4.31
N ILE A 180 18.86 -7.49 3.49
CA ILE A 180 19.76 -7.31 2.34
C ILE A 180 20.16 -5.84 2.22
N GLU A 181 21.41 -5.60 1.86
CA GLU A 181 21.91 -4.26 1.55
C GLU A 181 21.39 -3.78 0.19
N ALA A 182 21.14 -2.48 0.04
CA ALA A 182 20.62 -1.92 -1.21
C ALA A 182 21.51 -2.30 -2.42
N GLU A 183 22.85 -2.23 -2.26
CA GLU A 183 23.80 -2.54 -3.32
C GLU A 183 23.67 -3.97 -3.88
N ASP A 184 23.10 -4.88 -3.10
CA ASP A 184 22.95 -6.30 -3.45
C ASP A 184 21.66 -6.61 -4.23
N VAL A 185 20.70 -5.67 -4.28
CA VAL A 185 19.44 -5.85 -5.00
C VAL A 185 19.67 -6.08 -6.50
N LEU A 186 20.43 -5.21 -7.17
CA LEU A 186 20.71 -5.38 -8.61
C LEU A 186 21.49 -6.66 -8.93
N PRO A 187 22.55 -7.04 -8.20
CA PRO A 187 23.22 -8.34 -8.36
C PRO A 187 22.27 -9.54 -8.29
N VAL A 188 21.34 -9.57 -7.32
CA VAL A 188 20.33 -10.63 -7.19
C VAL A 188 19.45 -10.69 -8.45
N VAL A 189 18.93 -9.55 -8.88
CA VAL A 189 18.05 -9.45 -10.05
C VAL A 189 18.78 -9.83 -11.34
N GLN A 190 20.04 -9.41 -11.49
CA GLN A 190 20.89 -9.79 -12.62
C GLN A 190 21.14 -11.30 -12.67
N ALA A 191 21.33 -11.94 -11.51
CA ALA A 191 21.46 -13.39 -11.43
C ALA A 191 20.18 -14.10 -11.89
N LEU A 192 18.99 -13.58 -11.51
CA LEU A 192 17.69 -14.10 -11.94
C LEU A 192 17.46 -13.91 -13.46
N VAL A 193 17.84 -12.76 -14.02
CA VAL A 193 17.72 -12.48 -15.46
C VAL A 193 18.65 -13.39 -16.28
N LYS A 194 19.90 -13.57 -15.85
CA LYS A 194 20.89 -14.40 -16.56
C LYS A 194 20.47 -15.87 -16.62
N ASN A 195 19.79 -16.35 -15.59
CA ASN A 195 19.28 -17.72 -15.50
C ASN A 195 17.80 -17.78 -15.90
N GLY A 196 17.42 -17.09 -16.98
CA GLY A 196 16.07 -17.05 -17.53
C GLY A 196 15.42 -18.44 -17.57
N SER A 197 14.11 -18.51 -17.34
CA SER A 197 13.44 -19.80 -17.23
C SER A 197 13.43 -20.50 -18.59
N GLU A 198 13.57 -21.83 -18.59
CA GLU A 198 13.37 -22.67 -19.78
C GLU A 198 11.90 -22.64 -20.27
N PHE A 199 11.01 -21.95 -19.54
CA PHE A 199 9.58 -21.85 -19.79
C PHE A 199 9.25 -20.49 -20.43
N ALA A 200 8.87 -20.51 -21.70
CA ALA A 200 8.72 -19.34 -22.58
C ALA A 200 7.75 -18.24 -22.12
N ASN A 201 6.90 -18.48 -21.12
CA ASN A 201 5.83 -17.55 -20.68
C ASN A 201 6.12 -16.81 -19.37
N GLU A 202 7.30 -17.01 -18.76
CA GLU A 202 7.65 -16.42 -17.45
C GLU A 202 8.89 -15.54 -17.56
N SER A 203 8.92 -14.64 -18.54
CA SER A 203 10.08 -13.79 -18.78
C SER A 203 10.20 -12.72 -17.68
N PHE A 204 11.30 -12.81 -16.93
CA PHE A 204 11.67 -11.85 -15.91
C PHE A 204 12.64 -10.84 -16.52
N HIS A 205 12.27 -9.56 -16.48
CA HIS A 205 12.99 -8.50 -17.19
C HIS A 205 13.52 -7.45 -16.21
N LEU A 206 14.80 -7.10 -16.36
CA LEU A 206 15.46 -6.09 -15.52
C LEU A 206 14.72 -4.74 -15.58
N ASP A 207 14.32 -4.29 -16.78
CA ASP A 207 13.65 -3.00 -16.95
C ASP A 207 12.29 -2.97 -16.23
N GLN A 208 11.53 -4.07 -16.30
CA GLN A 208 10.26 -4.18 -15.58
C GLN A 208 10.47 -4.19 -14.07
N PHE A 209 11.49 -4.90 -13.59
CA PHE A 209 11.84 -4.89 -12.17
C PHE A 209 12.20 -3.48 -11.69
N VAL A 210 13.02 -2.75 -12.46
CA VAL A 210 13.44 -1.39 -12.13
C VAL A 210 12.24 -0.46 -12.10
N GLU A 211 11.34 -0.52 -13.08
CA GLU A 211 10.14 0.33 -13.10
C GLU A 211 9.18 -0.02 -11.95
N ALA A 212 8.96 -1.30 -11.65
CA ALA A 212 8.17 -1.73 -10.49
C ALA A 212 8.79 -1.25 -9.16
N THR A 213 10.13 -1.30 -9.05
CA THR A 213 10.85 -0.84 -7.86
C THR A 213 10.73 0.66 -7.71
N LYS A 214 10.90 1.43 -8.79
CA LYS A 214 10.71 2.89 -8.78
C LYS A 214 9.28 3.26 -8.39
N LEU A 215 8.28 2.56 -8.93
CA LEU A 215 6.88 2.78 -8.56
C LEU A 215 6.66 2.53 -7.06
N TYR A 216 7.18 1.43 -6.52
CA TYR A 216 7.11 1.14 -5.08
C TYR A 216 7.79 2.25 -4.26
N LEU A 217 9.02 2.62 -4.64
CA LEU A 217 9.81 3.64 -3.94
C LEU A 217 9.18 5.05 -3.98
N ASN A 218 8.40 5.36 -5.02
CA ASN A 218 7.62 6.60 -5.12
C ASN A 218 6.40 6.61 -4.19
N GLU A 219 6.01 5.46 -3.63
CA GLU A 219 4.84 5.33 -2.78
C GLU A 219 5.16 5.20 -1.30
N VAL A 220 6.35 4.74 -0.95
CA VAL A 220 6.77 4.50 0.44
C VAL A 220 7.55 5.69 1.00
N PRO A 221 7.75 5.79 2.33
CA PRO A 221 8.63 6.80 2.91
C PRO A 221 10.06 6.73 2.35
N ARG A 222 10.83 7.83 2.44
CA ARG A 222 12.21 7.86 1.93
C ARG A 222 13.16 6.96 2.73
N GLU A 223 13.04 6.98 4.05
CA GLU A 223 13.74 6.05 4.94
C GLU A 223 12.90 4.78 5.12
N PRO A 224 13.52 3.59 5.19
CA PRO A 224 14.97 3.30 5.16
C PRO A 224 15.58 3.16 3.74
N PHE A 225 14.87 3.59 2.69
CA PHE A 225 15.19 3.28 1.31
C PHE A 225 16.19 4.22 0.62
N ILE A 226 16.87 5.12 1.32
CA ILE A 226 17.71 6.16 0.68
C ILE A 226 18.77 5.55 -0.26
N ALA A 227 19.47 4.50 0.20
CA ALA A 227 20.51 3.84 -0.60
C ALA A 227 19.91 3.17 -1.85
N LEU A 228 18.78 2.48 -1.71
CA LEU A 228 18.10 1.81 -2.81
C LEU A 228 17.55 2.82 -3.83
N ARG A 229 17.01 3.96 -3.35
CA ARG A 229 16.56 5.05 -4.21
C ARG A 229 17.70 5.62 -5.04
N LYS A 230 18.86 5.90 -4.43
CA LYS A 230 20.04 6.38 -5.16
C LYS A 230 20.47 5.41 -6.25
N GLN A 231 20.37 4.11 -6.02
CA GLN A 231 20.71 3.08 -7.01
C GLN A 231 19.68 3.00 -8.15
N MET A 232 18.38 3.08 -7.85
CA MET A 232 17.30 2.91 -8.83
C MET A 232 17.02 4.17 -9.66
N PHE A 233 17.12 5.35 -9.04
CA PHE A 233 16.88 6.64 -9.69
C PHE A 233 18.17 7.36 -10.11
N GLY A 234 19.34 6.89 -9.67
CA GLY A 234 20.63 7.59 -9.83
C GLY A 234 20.82 8.77 -8.87
N THR A 235 19.78 9.13 -8.11
CA THR A 235 19.75 10.20 -7.12
C THR A 235 18.81 9.82 -5.98
N ASP A 236 19.04 10.34 -4.78
CA ASP A 236 18.10 10.21 -3.66
C ASP A 236 17.05 11.34 -3.66
N GLN A 237 17.28 12.42 -4.42
CA GLN A 237 16.42 13.60 -4.48
C GLN A 237 15.04 13.29 -5.05
N VAL A 238 14.02 13.95 -4.49
CA VAL A 238 12.61 13.80 -4.91
C VAL A 238 12.39 14.53 -6.22
N SER A 239 11.95 13.82 -7.25
CA SER A 239 11.67 14.41 -8.56
C SER A 239 10.31 15.11 -8.61
N ASN A 240 10.12 16.05 -9.54
CA ASN A 240 8.81 16.68 -9.76
C ASN A 240 7.72 15.64 -10.09
N GLY A 241 8.09 14.60 -10.85
CA GLY A 241 7.17 13.50 -11.19
C GLY A 241 6.75 12.68 -9.97
N GLU A 242 7.68 12.44 -9.04
CA GLU A 242 7.35 11.79 -7.76
C GLU A 242 6.44 12.66 -6.89
N CYS A 243 6.72 13.97 -6.79
CA CYS A 243 5.86 14.89 -6.05
C CYS A 243 4.43 14.90 -6.60
N SER A 244 4.29 15.01 -7.94
CA SER A 244 3.00 14.96 -8.61
C SER A 244 2.30 13.63 -8.36
N TYR A 245 2.99 12.50 -8.53
CA TYR A 245 2.44 11.18 -8.25
C TYR A 245 1.91 11.05 -6.82
N ARG A 246 2.70 11.46 -5.82
CA ARG A 246 2.31 11.43 -4.40
C ARG A 246 1.12 12.34 -4.12
N LEU A 247 1.10 13.55 -4.69
CA LEU A 247 -0.03 14.48 -4.56
C LEU A 247 -1.33 13.84 -5.07
N HIS A 248 -1.29 13.31 -6.28
CA HIS A 248 -2.44 12.65 -6.89
C HIS A 248 -2.94 11.47 -6.07
N ARG A 249 -2.02 10.63 -5.60
CA ARG A 249 -2.37 9.48 -4.77
C ARG A 249 -2.94 9.88 -3.41
N ALA A 250 -2.40 10.92 -2.76
CA ALA A 250 -2.94 11.46 -1.52
C ALA A 250 -4.40 11.91 -1.71
N ILE A 251 -4.67 12.73 -2.74
CA ILE A 251 -6.02 13.20 -3.05
C ILE A 251 -6.98 12.03 -3.34
N LYS A 252 -6.56 11.05 -4.15
CA LYS A 252 -7.35 9.83 -4.40
C LYS A 252 -7.66 9.06 -3.13
N SER A 253 -6.69 8.93 -2.22
CA SER A 253 -6.89 8.19 -0.97
C SER A 253 -7.88 8.86 0.00
N ILE A 254 -8.12 10.17 -0.16
CA ILE A 254 -9.08 10.94 0.64
C ILE A 254 -10.51 10.77 0.12
N TYR A 255 -10.68 10.64 -1.20
CA TYR A 255 -11.99 10.74 -1.86
C TYR A 255 -12.49 9.47 -2.55
N GLU A 256 -11.60 8.54 -2.96
CA GLU A 256 -12.00 7.30 -3.65
C GLU A 256 -12.16 6.13 -2.66
N PRO A 257 -13.36 5.51 -2.58
CA PRO A 257 -13.58 4.31 -1.76
C PRO A 257 -12.61 3.18 -2.14
N GLY A 258 -12.03 2.51 -1.14
CA GLY A 258 -11.11 1.39 -1.36
C GLY A 258 -9.69 1.78 -1.83
N ARG A 259 -9.38 3.07 -2.01
CA ARG A 259 -8.04 3.55 -2.38
C ARG A 259 -7.26 4.18 -1.22
N LYS A 260 -7.54 3.78 0.02
CA LYS A 260 -6.77 4.21 1.20
C LYS A 260 -5.29 3.89 1.00
N LEU A 261 -4.41 4.74 1.55
CA LEU A 261 -2.97 4.47 1.56
C LEU A 261 -2.72 3.15 2.29
N LYS A 262 -1.90 2.28 1.70
CA LYS A 262 -1.49 1.05 2.38
C LYS A 262 -0.53 1.42 3.52
N PRO A 263 -0.49 0.62 4.59
CA PRO A 263 0.43 0.79 5.74
C PRO A 263 1.87 1.11 5.35
N HIS A 264 2.42 0.35 4.40
CA HIS A 264 3.80 0.53 3.93
C HIS A 264 4.01 1.80 3.08
N ASN A 265 2.94 2.42 2.58
CA ASN A 265 3.04 3.69 1.86
C ASN A 265 3.33 4.87 2.81
N GLY A 266 3.17 4.71 4.11
CA GLY A 266 3.25 5.81 5.07
C GLY A 266 1.96 6.63 5.13
N SER A 267 2.03 7.81 5.73
CA SER A 267 0.90 8.68 6.00
C SER A 267 0.76 9.82 4.99
N LEU A 268 -0.41 10.49 4.99
CA LEU A 268 -0.61 11.74 4.25
C LEU A 268 0.39 12.83 4.68
N ALA A 269 0.81 12.82 5.96
CA ALA A 269 1.83 13.74 6.45
C ALA A 269 3.21 13.43 5.85
N ASP A 270 3.57 12.15 5.71
CA ASP A 270 4.82 11.74 5.06
C ASP A 270 4.84 12.17 3.59
N PHE A 271 3.72 12.01 2.89
CA PHE A 271 3.58 12.46 1.50
C PHE A 271 3.78 13.97 1.38
N ALA A 272 3.13 14.74 2.24
CA ALA A 272 3.27 16.20 2.25
C ALA A 272 4.71 16.62 2.56
N ASN A 273 5.36 16.00 3.54
CA ASN A 273 6.76 16.29 3.88
C ASN A 273 7.69 16.01 2.71
N ILE A 274 7.54 14.86 2.04
CA ILE A 274 8.37 14.47 0.88
C ILE A 274 8.15 15.44 -0.30
N ILE A 275 6.90 15.81 -0.60
CA ILE A 275 6.60 16.79 -1.65
C ILE A 275 7.36 18.10 -1.39
N ARG A 276 7.40 18.53 -0.12
CA ARG A 276 8.04 19.77 0.30
C ARG A 276 9.57 19.77 0.27
N GLU A 277 10.20 18.62 0.23
CA GLU A 277 11.64 18.53 0.03
C GLU A 277 12.04 19.06 -1.37
N ASN A 278 11.13 19.07 -2.32
CA ASN A 278 11.33 19.65 -3.65
C ASN A 278 10.77 21.07 -3.73
N THR A 279 11.62 22.05 -3.38
CA THR A 279 11.25 23.48 -3.36
C THR A 279 10.83 24.00 -4.72
N TYR A 280 11.49 23.56 -5.80
CA TYR A 280 11.12 23.96 -7.17
C TYR A 280 9.69 23.53 -7.50
N TYR A 281 9.34 22.28 -7.17
CA TYR A 281 7.99 21.76 -7.38
C TYR A 281 6.96 22.55 -6.57
N CYS A 282 7.23 22.80 -5.29
CA CYS A 282 6.37 23.59 -4.42
C CYS A 282 6.12 25.01 -4.96
N ASP A 283 7.18 25.71 -5.37
CA ASP A 283 7.10 27.10 -5.80
C ASP A 283 6.45 27.29 -7.18
N ARG A 284 6.53 26.28 -8.06
CA ARG A 284 6.20 26.43 -9.48
C ARG A 284 5.04 25.57 -9.97
N LEU A 285 4.81 24.40 -9.37
CA LEU A 285 3.94 23.37 -9.94
C LEU A 285 2.83 22.91 -8.99
N LEU A 286 3.09 22.92 -7.67
CA LEU A 286 2.20 22.32 -6.68
C LEU A 286 0.76 22.86 -6.74
N ALA A 287 0.56 24.17 -6.85
CA ALA A 287 -0.79 24.75 -6.91
C ALA A 287 -1.56 24.28 -8.16
N GLN A 288 -0.89 24.20 -9.32
CA GLN A 288 -1.51 23.76 -10.56
C GLN A 288 -1.84 22.26 -10.54
N ASP A 289 -0.91 21.43 -10.07
CA ASP A 289 -1.13 19.99 -9.92
C ASP A 289 -2.23 19.70 -8.90
N LEU A 290 -2.29 20.46 -7.80
CA LEU A 290 -3.36 20.33 -6.81
C LEU A 290 -4.73 20.65 -7.40
N VAL A 291 -4.85 21.74 -8.18
CA VAL A 291 -6.09 22.07 -8.90
C VAL A 291 -6.47 20.94 -9.85
N TRP A 292 -5.50 20.40 -10.60
CA TRP A 292 -5.76 19.29 -11.52
C TRP A 292 -6.22 18.04 -10.77
N ALA A 293 -5.57 17.66 -9.67
CA ALA A 293 -5.95 16.54 -8.83
C ALA A 293 -7.38 16.68 -8.27
N LEU A 294 -7.73 17.86 -7.74
CA LEU A 294 -9.05 18.12 -7.19
C LEU A 294 -10.15 18.14 -8.25
N ARG A 295 -9.87 18.72 -9.44
CA ARG A 295 -10.82 18.73 -10.56
C ARG A 295 -11.07 17.33 -11.11
N ASN A 296 -10.04 16.50 -11.24
CA ASN A 296 -10.23 15.11 -11.66
C ASN A 296 -11.21 14.39 -10.72
N GLN A 297 -11.13 14.61 -9.40
CA GLN A 297 -12.07 14.02 -8.46
C GLN A 297 -13.50 14.55 -8.61
N LEU A 298 -13.67 15.83 -8.95
CA LEU A 298 -14.96 16.43 -9.28
C LEU A 298 -15.57 15.78 -10.54
N ASP A 299 -14.77 15.61 -11.59
CA ASP A 299 -15.20 15.06 -12.88
C ASP A 299 -15.51 13.56 -12.79
N ASP A 300 -14.68 12.78 -12.09
CA ASP A 300 -14.86 11.33 -11.90
C ASP A 300 -16.14 11.03 -11.10
N ASN A 301 -16.47 11.84 -10.07
CA ASN A 301 -17.70 11.68 -9.30
C ASN A 301 -18.96 12.16 -10.04
N ASN A 302 -18.82 13.12 -10.97
CA ASN A 302 -19.94 13.58 -11.79
C ASN A 302 -20.29 12.59 -12.92
N SER A 303 -19.34 11.76 -13.35
CA SER A 303 -19.48 10.82 -14.46
C SER A 303 -19.93 9.41 -14.06
N VAL A 304 -19.71 9.01 -12.80
CA VAL A 304 -20.10 7.69 -12.28
C VAL A 304 -21.30 7.83 -11.34
N HIS A 305 -22.51 7.64 -11.89
CA HIS A 305 -23.77 7.70 -11.13
C HIS A 305 -24.02 6.51 -10.17
N ASP A 306 -23.13 5.51 -10.12
CA ASP A 306 -23.41 4.22 -9.45
C ASP A 306 -22.75 4.04 -8.07
N ALA A 307 -21.86 4.94 -7.63
CA ALA A 307 -21.32 4.89 -6.27
C ALA A 307 -21.52 6.25 -5.58
N PRO A 308 -22.42 6.36 -4.58
CA PRO A 308 -22.55 7.59 -3.82
C PRO A 308 -21.25 7.85 -3.07
N PHE A 309 -20.66 9.03 -3.28
CA PHE A 309 -19.64 9.55 -2.38
C PHE A 309 -20.18 9.49 -0.94
N SER A 310 -19.36 9.00 -0.01
CA SER A 310 -19.69 8.82 1.40
C SER A 310 -18.48 9.15 2.27
N GLY A 311 -17.83 10.28 2.00
CA GLY A 311 -16.62 10.72 2.69
C GLY A 311 -16.82 11.94 3.60
N GLY A 312 -17.86 12.75 3.35
CA GLY A 312 -18.36 13.74 4.29
C GLY A 312 -17.36 14.78 4.79
N VAL A 313 -17.60 15.16 6.05
CA VAL A 313 -16.76 16.07 6.83
C VAL A 313 -15.38 15.46 7.07
N ASP A 314 -15.29 14.13 7.22
CA ASP A 314 -14.03 13.43 7.49
C ASP A 314 -13.04 13.57 6.32
N SER A 315 -13.48 13.35 5.07
CA SER A 315 -12.64 13.59 3.89
C SER A 315 -12.19 15.05 3.79
N ALA A 316 -13.07 16.00 4.15
CA ALA A 316 -12.71 17.42 4.14
C ALA A 316 -11.68 17.78 5.22
N GLU A 317 -11.77 17.18 6.41
CA GLU A 317 -10.77 17.34 7.48
C GLU A 317 -9.43 16.67 7.11
N LEU A 318 -9.46 15.52 6.44
CA LEU A 318 -8.26 14.88 5.89
C LEU A 318 -7.60 15.76 4.82
N LEU A 319 -8.38 16.32 3.89
CA LEU A 319 -7.88 17.28 2.90
C LEU A 319 -7.29 18.51 3.59
N SER A 320 -8.01 19.10 4.53
CA SER A 320 -7.55 20.27 5.29
C SER A 320 -6.20 20.01 5.98
N THR A 321 -6.07 18.85 6.64
CA THR A 321 -4.83 18.43 7.31
C THR A 321 -3.70 18.23 6.31
N PHE A 322 -3.97 17.57 5.17
CA PHE A 322 -2.98 17.36 4.12
C PHE A 322 -2.49 18.68 3.50
N ILE A 323 -3.40 19.60 3.17
CA ILE A 323 -3.04 20.93 2.64
C ILE A 323 -2.22 21.75 3.64
N ARG A 324 -2.58 21.71 4.94
CA ARG A 324 -1.78 22.37 5.98
C ARG A 324 -0.38 21.76 6.10
N ASN A 325 -0.24 20.45 5.96
CA ASN A 325 1.07 19.78 5.96
C ASN A 325 1.92 20.15 4.73
N LEU A 326 1.28 20.42 3.58
CA LEU A 326 1.96 20.98 2.40
C LEU A 326 2.45 22.43 2.63
N GLN A 327 2.01 23.10 3.70
CA GLN A 327 2.37 24.47 4.06
C GLN A 327 2.16 25.48 2.91
N LEU A 328 1.07 25.30 2.17
CA LEU A 328 0.63 26.32 1.22
C LEU A 328 0.26 27.60 1.96
N SER A 329 0.63 28.74 1.38
CA SER A 329 0.21 30.03 1.93
C SER A 329 -1.29 30.24 1.72
N ASP A 330 -1.92 31.12 2.51
CA ASP A 330 -3.32 31.49 2.28
C ASP A 330 -3.54 32.04 0.86
N PHE A 331 -2.52 32.70 0.29
CA PHE A 331 -2.53 33.16 -1.09
C PHE A 331 -2.65 31.99 -2.07
N ASP A 332 -1.81 30.96 -1.93
CA ASP A 332 -1.84 29.78 -2.81
C ASP A 332 -3.17 29.02 -2.66
N ILE A 333 -3.65 28.87 -1.42
CA ILE A 333 -4.95 28.23 -1.14
C ILE A 333 -6.08 29.03 -1.79
N SER A 334 -6.03 30.36 -1.71
CA SER A 334 -6.99 31.25 -2.36
C SER A 334 -7.00 31.09 -3.89
N VAL A 335 -5.82 31.01 -4.51
CA VAL A 335 -5.69 30.71 -5.95
C VAL A 335 -6.28 29.33 -6.30
N VAL A 336 -5.96 28.30 -5.52
CA VAL A 336 -6.50 26.94 -5.72
C VAL A 336 -8.02 26.92 -5.59
N ILE A 337 -8.60 27.62 -4.62
CA ILE A 337 -10.06 27.76 -4.47
C ILE A 337 -10.66 28.38 -5.72
N GLN A 338 -10.13 29.52 -6.19
CA GLN A 338 -10.65 30.23 -7.37
C GLN A 338 -10.58 29.38 -8.64
N MET A 339 -9.46 28.70 -8.85
CA MET A 339 -9.31 27.81 -9.99
C MET A 339 -10.23 26.60 -9.88
N THR A 340 -10.29 25.91 -8.74
CA THR A 340 -11.09 24.68 -8.59
C THR A 340 -12.60 24.95 -8.60
N MET A 341 -13.08 26.04 -7.96
CA MET A 341 -14.51 26.33 -7.83
C MET A 341 -15.09 27.13 -8.98
N ASN A 342 -14.38 28.19 -9.41
CA ASN A 342 -14.91 29.17 -10.36
C ASN A 342 -14.36 28.96 -11.78
N ASN A 343 -13.54 27.92 -11.99
CA ASN A 343 -12.88 27.63 -13.25
C ASN A 343 -12.07 28.80 -13.81
N MET A 344 -11.55 29.66 -12.93
CA MET A 344 -10.73 30.80 -13.32
C MET A 344 -9.39 30.36 -13.93
N SER A 345 -8.85 31.20 -14.82
CA SER A 345 -7.47 31.05 -15.28
C SER A 345 -6.51 31.37 -14.14
N MET A 346 -5.29 30.82 -14.21
CA MET A 346 -4.26 31.05 -13.19
C MET A 346 -4.00 32.55 -12.98
N GLY A 347 -3.85 33.32 -14.06
CA GLY A 347 -3.64 34.77 -13.98
C GLY A 347 -4.79 35.50 -13.25
N GLY A 348 -6.05 35.20 -13.60
CA GLY A 348 -7.21 35.82 -12.95
C GLY A 348 -7.35 35.44 -11.47
N ALA A 349 -7.06 34.18 -11.13
CA ALA A 349 -7.06 33.72 -9.74
C ALA A 349 -5.96 34.43 -8.91
N HIS A 350 -4.75 34.62 -9.47
CA HIS A 350 -3.69 35.39 -8.85
C HIS A 350 -4.08 36.86 -8.64
N ASP A 351 -4.64 37.52 -9.64
CA ASP A 351 -5.07 38.92 -9.54
C ASP A 351 -6.09 39.11 -8.41
N GLN A 352 -7.05 38.18 -8.27
CA GLN A 352 -8.05 38.22 -7.22
C GLN A 352 -7.45 37.93 -5.83
N ALA A 353 -6.59 36.92 -5.71
CA ALA A 353 -5.91 36.61 -4.44
C ALA A 353 -4.95 37.74 -4.00
N MET A 354 -4.33 38.45 -4.95
CA MET A 354 -3.49 39.62 -4.67
C MET A 354 -4.30 40.81 -4.15
N ALA A 355 -5.54 40.97 -4.62
CA ALA A 355 -6.43 42.04 -4.18
C ALA A 355 -6.97 41.77 -2.76
N ASP A 356 -7.45 40.56 -2.50
CA ASP A 356 -7.87 40.11 -1.17
C ASP A 356 -7.81 38.58 -1.06
N VAL A 357 -6.82 38.09 -0.30
CA VAL A 357 -6.62 36.66 -0.03
C VAL A 357 -7.88 36.02 0.59
N SER A 358 -8.63 36.77 1.41
CA SER A 358 -9.81 36.29 2.12
C SER A 358 -11.07 36.22 1.25
N ALA A 359 -11.09 36.86 0.07
CA ALA A 359 -12.27 36.90 -0.79
C ALA A 359 -12.74 35.48 -1.18
N SER A 360 -11.80 34.60 -1.52
CA SER A 360 -12.08 33.20 -1.86
C SER A 360 -12.70 32.41 -0.70
N ALA A 361 -12.28 32.69 0.54
CA ALA A 361 -12.88 32.08 1.72
C ALA A 361 -14.34 32.52 1.93
N VAL A 362 -14.62 33.80 1.69
CA VAL A 362 -15.99 34.35 1.75
C VAL A 362 -16.88 33.73 0.67
N GLU A 363 -16.35 33.51 -0.53
CA GLU A 363 -17.08 32.84 -1.61
C GLU A 363 -17.40 31.37 -1.29
N VAL A 364 -16.45 30.64 -0.68
CA VAL A 364 -16.71 29.28 -0.18
C VAL A 364 -17.86 29.30 0.84
N VAL A 365 -17.82 30.22 1.80
CA VAL A 365 -18.89 30.37 2.79
C VAL A 365 -20.24 30.64 2.12
N ALA A 366 -20.28 31.54 1.14
CA ALA A 366 -21.49 31.83 0.39
C ALA A 366 -22.05 30.57 -0.30
N LYS A 367 -21.19 29.79 -0.98
CA LYS A 367 -21.59 28.52 -1.62
C LYS A 367 -22.12 27.50 -0.62
N LEU A 368 -21.45 27.32 0.52
CA LEU A 368 -21.85 26.33 1.53
C LEU A 368 -23.11 26.76 2.30
N SER A 369 -23.27 28.05 2.56
CA SER A 369 -24.42 28.59 3.32
C SER A 369 -25.76 28.35 2.62
N ALA A 370 -25.78 28.26 1.29
CA ALA A 370 -26.95 27.87 0.51
C ALA A 370 -27.46 26.45 0.85
N HIS A 371 -26.66 25.66 1.56
CA HIS A 371 -26.97 24.30 1.99
C HIS A 371 -26.94 24.11 3.51
N ALA A 372 -26.92 25.21 4.29
CA ALA A 372 -26.67 25.18 5.73
C ALA A 372 -27.51 24.15 6.51
N SER A 373 -28.82 24.08 6.26
CA SER A 373 -29.76 23.21 6.99
C SER A 373 -29.54 21.70 6.79
N SER A 374 -28.84 21.29 5.73
CA SER A 374 -28.52 19.89 5.44
C SER A 374 -27.03 19.70 5.16
N LEU A 375 -26.19 20.60 5.67
CA LEU A 375 -24.81 20.72 5.23
C LEU A 375 -24.02 19.43 5.46
N THR A 376 -24.16 18.78 6.61
CA THR A 376 -23.43 17.54 6.91
C THR A 376 -23.79 16.43 5.93
N ASP A 377 -25.08 16.19 5.67
CA ASP A 377 -25.54 15.19 4.70
C ASP A 377 -25.10 15.55 3.28
N ARG A 378 -25.14 16.84 2.93
CA ARG A 378 -24.70 17.34 1.64
C ARG A 378 -23.20 17.20 1.45
N LEU A 379 -22.39 17.51 2.45
CA LEU A 379 -20.94 17.27 2.42
C LEU A 379 -20.66 15.78 2.28
N SER A 380 -21.45 14.91 2.91
CA SER A 380 -21.34 13.45 2.79
C SER A 380 -21.62 12.92 1.41
N GLY A 381 -22.63 13.46 0.71
CA GLY A 381 -23.01 13.02 -0.63
C GLY A 381 -22.44 13.83 -1.81
N ARG A 382 -21.73 14.96 -1.55
CA ARG A 382 -21.30 15.89 -2.61
C ARG A 382 -19.85 16.35 -2.46
N ILE A 383 -18.99 15.80 -3.31
CA ILE A 383 -17.58 16.19 -3.38
C ILE A 383 -17.39 17.66 -3.79
N ASP A 384 -18.31 18.22 -4.59
CA ASP A 384 -18.29 19.62 -5.02
C ASP A 384 -18.57 20.64 -3.90
N LEU A 385 -18.97 20.15 -2.72
CA LEU A 385 -19.07 20.90 -1.47
C LEU A 385 -17.97 20.51 -0.47
N SER A 386 -17.60 19.21 -0.41
CA SER A 386 -16.54 18.71 0.49
C SER A 386 -15.16 19.31 0.19
N ILE A 387 -14.76 19.41 -1.08
CA ILE A 387 -13.47 20.00 -1.48
C ILE A 387 -13.37 21.48 -1.06
N PRO A 388 -14.32 22.37 -1.43
CA PRO A 388 -14.33 23.76 -0.96
C PRO A 388 -14.26 23.88 0.56
N TYR A 389 -15.04 23.07 1.28
CA TYR A 389 -15.03 23.08 2.75
C TYR A 389 -13.66 22.71 3.31
N GLY A 390 -13.01 21.66 2.78
CA GLY A 390 -11.66 21.27 3.18
C GLY A 390 -10.59 22.33 2.88
N LEU A 391 -10.65 22.95 1.70
CA LEU A 391 -9.73 24.05 1.32
C LEU A 391 -9.91 25.26 2.24
N TRP A 392 -11.14 25.68 2.49
CA TRP A 392 -11.42 26.79 3.41
C TRP A 392 -10.93 26.50 4.83
N ARG A 393 -11.14 25.28 5.33
CA ARG A 393 -10.64 24.83 6.63
C ARG A 393 -9.11 24.77 6.68
N SER A 394 -8.42 24.62 5.54
CA SER A 394 -6.95 24.57 5.50
C SER A 394 -6.28 25.94 5.67
N MET A 395 -6.99 27.04 5.44
CA MET A 395 -6.46 28.40 5.57
C MET A 395 -6.06 28.74 7.01
N SER A 396 -5.21 29.75 7.17
CA SER A 396 -4.78 30.25 8.46
C SER A 396 -5.96 30.73 9.32
N SER A 397 -5.76 30.76 10.64
CA SER A 397 -6.78 31.23 11.59
C SER A 397 -7.24 32.66 11.28
N GLU A 398 -6.36 33.54 10.80
CA GLU A 398 -6.73 34.92 10.48
C GLU A 398 -7.73 34.98 9.31
N THR A 399 -7.41 34.34 8.18
CA THR A 399 -8.28 34.31 7.00
C THR A 399 -9.57 33.56 7.28
N PHE A 400 -9.47 32.46 8.01
CA PHE A 400 -10.63 31.70 8.47
C PHE A 400 -11.56 32.55 9.33
N GLU A 401 -11.05 33.27 10.35
CA GLU A 401 -11.85 34.15 11.21
C GLU A 401 -12.50 35.30 10.43
N LYS A 402 -11.79 35.90 9.46
CA LYS A 402 -12.36 36.94 8.58
C LYS A 402 -13.60 36.44 7.84
N SER A 403 -13.55 35.23 7.27
CA SER A 403 -14.70 34.62 6.60
C SER A 403 -15.84 34.22 7.56
N LEU A 404 -15.52 33.94 8.82
CA LEU A 404 -16.50 33.72 9.90
C LEU A 404 -17.09 35.01 10.48
N GLY A 405 -16.60 36.18 10.06
CA GLY A 405 -17.09 37.48 10.53
C GLY A 405 -18.59 37.70 10.25
N GLY A 406 -19.15 37.01 9.24
CA GLY A 406 -20.57 37.03 8.91
C GLY A 406 -21.37 35.87 9.50
N ASP A 407 -22.67 36.10 9.71
CA ASP A 407 -23.61 35.10 10.25
C ASP A 407 -23.66 33.81 9.39
N ALA A 408 -23.53 33.93 8.06
CA ALA A 408 -23.50 32.79 7.16
C ALA A 408 -22.33 31.82 7.43
N GLY A 409 -21.11 32.34 7.64
CA GLY A 409 -19.93 31.52 7.94
C GLY A 409 -20.04 30.81 9.28
N LYS A 410 -20.57 31.53 10.28
CA LYS A 410 -20.89 30.96 11.59
C LYS A 410 -21.90 29.82 11.50
N MET A 411 -22.95 29.98 10.70
CA MET A 411 -23.96 28.94 10.47
C MET A 411 -23.39 27.72 9.75
N VAL A 412 -22.56 27.92 8.72
CA VAL A 412 -21.86 26.82 8.03
C VAL A 412 -21.03 26.02 9.04
N MET A 413 -20.23 26.68 9.89
CA MET A 413 -19.44 25.99 10.90
C MET A 413 -20.28 25.32 11.97
N TYR A 414 -21.37 25.95 12.39
CA TYR A 414 -22.30 25.36 13.34
C TYR A 414 -22.87 24.05 12.80
N HIS A 415 -23.43 24.05 11.59
CA HIS A 415 -24.04 22.86 11.02
C HIS A 415 -23.02 21.77 10.69
N ALA A 416 -21.79 22.11 10.29
CA ALA A 416 -20.75 21.12 10.01
C ALA A 416 -20.15 20.48 11.28
N THR A 417 -20.15 21.16 12.43
CA THR A 417 -19.44 20.70 13.64
C THR A 417 -20.34 20.52 14.87
N HIS A 418 -21.58 20.99 14.82
CA HIS A 418 -22.51 21.14 15.95
C HIS A 418 -21.93 21.89 17.16
N ALA A 419 -20.87 22.69 16.96
CA ALA A 419 -20.23 23.42 18.05
C ALA A 419 -20.95 24.74 18.33
N ARG A 420 -21.68 24.80 19.45
CA ARG A 420 -22.48 25.96 19.89
C ARG A 420 -21.74 27.30 19.96
N LYS A 421 -20.40 27.29 20.10
CA LYS A 421 -19.58 28.51 20.11
C LYS A 421 -19.78 29.36 18.84
N TYR A 422 -20.08 28.74 17.70
CA TYR A 422 -20.29 29.46 16.44
C TYR A 422 -21.63 30.19 16.37
N LEU A 423 -22.62 29.83 17.20
CA LEU A 423 -23.88 30.58 17.29
C LEU A 423 -23.71 31.93 18.02
N GLN A 424 -22.59 32.13 18.71
CA GLN A 424 -22.37 33.35 19.49
C GLN A 424 -22.18 34.56 18.56
N GLY A 425 -22.95 35.62 18.83
CA GLY A 425 -22.89 36.88 18.10
C GLY A 425 -23.41 36.79 16.67
N ILE A 426 -24.26 35.81 16.34
CA ILE A 426 -25.13 35.86 15.16
C ILE A 426 -26.15 36.98 15.37
N LYS A 427 -26.32 37.86 14.37
CA LYS A 427 -27.23 39.01 14.46
C LYS A 427 -28.61 38.67 13.90
N ASP A 428 -28.69 37.83 12.88
CA ASP A 428 -29.95 37.38 12.30
C ASP A 428 -30.63 36.33 13.19
N LYS A 429 -31.72 36.75 13.84
CA LYS A 429 -32.50 35.88 14.73
C LYS A 429 -33.15 34.70 14.00
N ARG A 430 -33.47 34.84 12.71
CA ARG A 430 -34.10 33.75 11.94
C ARG A 430 -33.17 32.56 11.84
N LEU A 431 -31.88 32.81 11.59
CA LEU A 431 -30.87 31.76 11.51
C LEU A 431 -30.68 31.03 12.85
N LEU A 432 -30.80 31.74 13.97
CA LEU A 432 -30.76 31.13 15.30
C LEU A 432 -32.00 30.26 15.55
N ASP A 433 -33.19 30.79 15.22
CA ASP A 433 -34.45 30.06 15.38
C ASP A 433 -34.47 28.79 14.51
N ASP A 434 -33.97 28.87 13.28
CA ASP A 434 -33.82 27.71 12.37
C ASP A 434 -32.83 26.68 12.93
N ALA A 435 -31.68 27.13 13.45
CA ALA A 435 -30.68 26.26 14.08
C ALA A 435 -31.25 25.51 15.29
N PHE A 436 -31.93 26.24 16.18
CA PHE A 436 -32.58 25.66 17.35
C PHE A 436 -33.76 24.78 16.98
N GLY A 437 -34.52 25.15 15.93
CA GLY A 437 -35.59 24.32 15.38
C GLY A 437 -35.09 22.95 14.96
N VAL A 438 -34.03 22.92 14.14
CA VAL A 438 -33.39 21.68 13.69
C VAL A 438 -32.85 20.85 14.87
N ASP A 439 -32.15 21.48 15.83
CA ASP A 439 -31.65 20.81 17.05
C ASP A 439 -32.77 20.18 17.89
N LEU A 440 -33.95 20.80 17.90
CA LEU A 440 -35.14 20.34 18.61
C LEU A 440 -35.97 19.33 17.78
N GLY A 441 -35.57 19.05 16.54
CA GLY A 441 -36.29 18.17 15.62
C GLY A 441 -37.60 18.74 15.08
N LEU A 442 -37.70 20.08 14.99
CA LEU A 442 -38.88 20.84 14.58
C LEU A 442 -38.93 21.16 13.09
#